data_AF-A0A1C4TLG8-F1
#
_entry.id   AF-A0A1C4TLG8-F1
#
_cell.length_a   1.000
_cell.length_b   1.000
_cell.length_c   1.000
_cell.angle_alpha   90.00
_cell.angle_beta   90.00
_cell.angle_gamma   90.00
#
_symmetry.space_group_name_H-M   'P 1'
#
loop_
_entity.id
_entity.type
_entity.pdbx_description
1 polymer ?
#
loop_
_entity_poly.entity_id
_entity_poly.type
_entity_poly.pdbx_seq_one_letter_code
_entity_poly.pdbx_strand_id
1 'polypeptide(L)'
;ETTVHRVDAESALGGPLTPVSADRAADGIDELLTGFHARPKSRVRSDRPRTLRVRAVDTAVTWTVRISEDPPQALRTAGEGSAEGVDCELSGTAEGLYLALWNRLPLTAVTLRGDRAVARLWTDNSAVT
;
A
#
# COMPACT_ATOMS: atom_id res chain seq x y z
N GLU A 1 -2.17 9.18 -9.57
CA GLU A 1 -2.06 8.48 -10.87
C GLU A 1 -0.80 8.86 -11.69
N THR A 2 -0.57 10.13 -12.03
CA THR A 2 0.56 10.59 -12.90
C THR A 2 1.95 10.12 -12.46
N THR A 3 2.21 10.06 -11.14
CA THR A 3 3.51 9.61 -10.60
C THR A 3 3.80 8.14 -10.93
N VAL A 4 2.81 7.25 -10.82
CA VAL A 4 2.98 5.82 -11.19
C VAL A 4 3.24 5.68 -12.68
N HIS A 5 2.54 6.43 -13.53
CA HIS A 5 2.79 6.39 -14.97
C HIS A 5 4.22 6.84 -15.34
N ARG A 6 4.78 7.81 -14.62
CA ARG A 6 6.21 8.17 -14.76
C ARG A 6 7.11 7.01 -14.33
N VAL A 7 6.85 6.40 -13.18
CA VAL A 7 7.63 5.27 -12.66
C VAL A 7 7.60 4.08 -13.62
N ASP A 8 6.45 3.77 -14.21
CA ASP A 8 6.30 2.69 -15.20
C ASP A 8 7.14 2.98 -16.45
N ALA A 9 7.13 4.22 -16.94
CA ALA A 9 7.95 4.65 -18.08
C ALA A 9 9.46 4.57 -17.78
N GLU A 10 9.90 5.02 -16.59
CA GLU A 10 11.30 4.95 -16.17
C GLU A 10 11.76 3.49 -15.96
N SER A 11 10.90 2.65 -15.39
CA SER A 11 11.17 1.21 -15.21
C SER A 11 11.36 0.50 -16.55
N ALA A 12 10.52 0.82 -17.55
CA ALA A 12 10.63 0.28 -18.89
C ALA A 12 11.94 0.69 -19.60
N LEU A 13 12.51 1.84 -19.24
CA LEU A 13 13.81 2.30 -19.72
C LEU A 13 15.00 1.62 -19.01
N GLY A 14 14.76 0.89 -17.91
CA GLY A 14 15.79 0.16 -17.16
C GLY A 14 16.77 1.04 -16.38
N GLY A 15 16.46 2.33 -16.23
CA GLY A 15 17.26 3.29 -15.47
C GLY A 15 16.82 3.41 -14.00
N PRO A 16 17.56 4.18 -13.17
CA PRO A 16 17.10 4.49 -11.82
C PRO A 16 15.81 5.32 -11.87
N LEU A 17 14.91 5.07 -10.93
CA LEU A 17 13.68 5.85 -10.78
C LEU A 17 14.00 7.25 -10.26
N THR A 18 13.32 8.26 -10.78
CA THR A 18 13.38 9.59 -10.17
C THR A 18 12.62 9.56 -8.84
N PRO A 19 13.24 10.00 -7.73
CA PRO A 19 12.64 9.92 -6.40
C PRO A 19 11.23 10.53 -6.33
N VAL A 20 10.34 9.86 -5.61
CA VAL A 20 9.02 10.35 -5.26
C VAL A 20 9.11 11.02 -3.88
N SER A 21 8.72 12.29 -3.78
CA SER A 21 8.72 12.97 -2.48
C SER A 21 7.73 12.29 -1.52
N ALA A 22 8.04 12.32 -0.22
CA ALA A 22 7.25 11.64 0.79
C ALA A 22 5.77 12.07 0.79
N ASP A 23 5.50 13.37 0.61
CA ASP A 23 4.13 13.90 0.51
C ASP A 23 3.37 13.35 -0.71
N ARG A 24 4.06 13.23 -1.86
CA ARG A 24 3.45 12.69 -3.08
C ARG A 24 3.21 11.19 -2.99
N ALA A 25 4.12 10.48 -2.32
CA ALA A 25 3.96 9.06 -2.06
C ALA A 25 2.79 8.80 -1.09
N ALA A 26 2.68 9.57 -0.01
CA ALA A 26 1.57 9.48 0.94
C ALA A 26 0.21 9.77 0.27
N ASP A 27 0.13 10.84 -0.53
CA ASP A 27 -1.07 11.16 -1.34
C ASP A 27 -1.43 10.02 -2.31
N GLY A 28 -0.44 9.43 -2.96
CA GLY A 28 -0.64 8.29 -3.84
C GLY A 28 -1.04 6.99 -3.14
N ILE A 29 -0.66 6.81 -1.86
CA ILE A 29 -1.17 5.72 -1.01
C ILE A 29 -2.64 6.00 -0.66
N ASP A 30 -2.98 7.22 -0.26
CA ASP A 30 -4.38 7.62 0.02
C ASP A 30 -5.28 7.37 -1.19
N GLU A 31 -4.85 7.80 -2.38
CA GLU A 31 -5.56 7.59 -3.64
C GLU A 31 -5.78 6.10 -3.95
N LEU A 32 -4.74 5.28 -3.78
CA LEU A 32 -4.83 3.83 -4.01
C LEU A 32 -5.82 3.16 -3.04
N LEU A 33 -5.65 3.42 -1.75
CA LEU A 33 -6.40 2.74 -0.69
C LEU A 33 -7.86 3.19 -0.64
N THR A 34 -8.11 4.50 -0.70
CA THR A 34 -9.46 5.09 -0.53
C THR A 34 -10.16 5.37 -1.86
N GLY A 35 -9.41 5.49 -2.96
CA GLY A 35 -9.95 5.81 -4.28
C GLY A 35 -10.10 4.59 -5.18
N PHE A 36 -9.02 3.82 -5.40
CA PHE A 36 -9.05 2.66 -6.31
C PHE A 36 -9.63 1.42 -5.64
N HIS A 37 -9.14 1.06 -4.44
CA HIS A 37 -9.52 -0.19 -3.79
C HIS A 37 -10.81 -0.13 -2.97
N ALA A 38 -11.32 1.05 -2.67
CA ALA A 38 -12.63 1.23 -2.01
C ALA A 38 -13.83 0.96 -2.94
N ARG A 39 -13.59 0.70 -4.24
CA ARG A 39 -14.65 0.49 -5.24
C ARG A 39 -15.06 -0.99 -5.34
N PRO A 40 -16.30 -1.30 -5.75
CA PRO A 40 -16.78 -2.67 -5.96
C PRO A 40 -15.88 -3.52 -6.88
N LYS A 41 -15.26 -2.90 -7.89
CA LYS A 41 -14.37 -3.57 -8.85
C LYS A 41 -13.03 -4.05 -8.28
N SER A 42 -12.65 -3.61 -7.08
CA SER A 42 -11.41 -4.02 -6.44
C SER A 42 -11.39 -5.53 -6.24
N ARG A 43 -10.27 -6.20 -6.55
CA ARG A 43 -10.12 -7.64 -6.36
C ARG A 43 -9.49 -8.03 -5.02
N VAL A 44 -8.98 -7.05 -4.27
CA VAL A 44 -8.43 -7.26 -2.92
C VAL A 44 -9.58 -7.63 -1.99
N ARG A 45 -9.79 -8.93 -1.77
CA ARG A 45 -10.89 -9.51 -0.99
C ARG A 45 -10.43 -10.74 -0.24
N SER A 46 -11.12 -11.06 0.85
CA SER A 46 -10.84 -12.22 1.70
C SER A 46 -12.14 -12.75 2.29
N ASP A 47 -12.34 -14.08 2.27
CA ASP A 47 -13.46 -14.76 2.93
C ASP A 47 -13.41 -14.59 4.45
N ARG A 48 -12.20 -14.54 5.01
CA ARG A 48 -11.96 -14.23 6.42
C ARG A 48 -11.56 -12.77 6.56
N PRO A 49 -12.17 -11.98 7.46
CA PRO A 49 -11.73 -10.62 7.72
C PRO A 49 -10.23 -10.55 8.06
N ARG A 50 -9.54 -9.59 7.44
CA ARG A 50 -8.12 -9.28 7.65
C ARG A 50 -7.89 -7.79 7.83
N THR A 51 -6.85 -7.45 8.60
CA THR A 51 -6.39 -6.08 8.80
C THR A 51 -4.96 -5.93 8.32
N LEU A 52 -4.75 -5.07 7.32
CA LEU A 52 -3.44 -4.66 6.82
C LEU A 52 -3.14 -3.24 7.31
N ARG A 53 -2.06 -3.07 8.08
CA ARG A 53 -1.52 -1.76 8.45
C ARG A 53 -0.38 -1.37 7.53
N VAL A 54 -0.34 -0.11 7.14
CA VAL A 54 0.72 0.51 6.34
C VAL A 54 1.24 1.70 7.14
N ARG A 55 2.53 1.71 7.50
CA ARG A 55 3.12 2.73 8.38
C ARG A 55 4.32 3.40 7.72
N ALA A 56 4.15 4.64 7.28
CA ALA A 56 5.23 5.45 6.73
C ALA A 56 6.04 6.12 7.85
N VAL A 57 7.30 5.71 7.99
CA VAL A 57 8.16 6.11 9.13
C VAL A 57 8.74 7.52 8.99
N ASP A 58 8.75 8.04 7.78
CA ASP A 58 9.31 9.34 7.38
C ASP A 58 8.25 10.47 7.34
N THR A 59 6.97 10.13 7.38
CA THR A 59 5.85 11.09 7.39
C THR A 59 4.98 10.99 8.64
N ALA A 60 5.23 10.01 9.52
CA ALA A 60 4.41 9.71 10.70
C ALA A 60 2.92 9.54 10.35
N VAL A 61 2.63 8.86 9.24
CA VAL A 61 1.28 8.56 8.76
C VAL A 61 1.08 7.05 8.76
N THR A 62 -0.08 6.63 9.23
CA THR A 62 -0.48 5.22 9.23
C THR A 62 -1.83 5.04 8.56
N TRP A 63 -1.94 4.04 7.70
CA TRP A 63 -3.20 3.56 7.14
C TRP A 63 -3.54 2.19 7.70
N THR A 64 -4.81 1.99 8.04
CA THR A 64 -5.34 0.67 8.42
C THR A 64 -6.41 0.28 7.41
N VAL A 65 -6.18 -0.83 6.72
CA VAL A 65 -7.04 -1.37 5.68
C VAL A 65 -7.74 -2.62 6.19
N ARG A 66 -9.07 -2.60 6.22
CA ARG A 66 -9.88 -3.80 6.45
C ARG A 66 -10.18 -4.47 5.13
N ILE A 67 -9.90 -5.77 5.05
CA ILE A 67 -10.10 -6.60 3.86
C ILE A 67 -11.09 -7.70 4.25
N SER A 68 -12.14 -7.84 3.44
CA SER A 68 -13.23 -8.80 3.65
C SER A 68 -13.83 -9.20 2.30
N GLU A 69 -15.03 -9.76 2.29
CA GLU A 69 -15.80 -10.00 1.05
C GLU A 69 -16.28 -8.68 0.40
N ASP A 70 -16.44 -7.63 1.21
CA ASP A 70 -16.73 -6.26 0.75
C ASP A 70 -15.49 -5.49 0.30
N PRO A 71 -15.65 -4.41 -0.50
CA PRO A 71 -14.56 -3.50 -0.85
C PRO A 71 -13.72 -3.07 0.35
N PRO A 72 -12.37 -3.11 0.24
CA PRO A 72 -11.49 -2.67 1.29
C PRO A 72 -11.83 -1.28 1.81
N GLN A 73 -11.82 -1.14 3.13
CA GLN A 73 -12.02 0.13 3.79
C GLN A 73 -10.72 0.55 4.45
N ALA A 74 -10.21 1.72 4.07
CA ALA A 74 -8.98 2.27 4.62
C ALA A 74 -9.27 3.49 5.49
N LEU A 75 -8.61 3.55 6.64
CA LEU A 75 -8.61 4.70 7.52
C LEU A 75 -7.18 5.23 7.67
N ARG A 76 -7.00 6.52 7.40
CA ARG A 76 -5.74 7.24 7.64
C ARG A 76 -5.73 7.82 9.05
N THR A 77 -4.61 7.68 9.75
CA THR A 77 -4.38 8.21 11.10
C THR A 77 -3.01 8.88 11.17
N ALA A 78 -2.90 9.91 12.02
CA ALA A 78 -1.64 10.55 12.32
C ALA A 78 -0.88 9.78 13.40
N GLY A 79 0.45 9.77 13.29
CA GLY A 79 1.35 9.05 14.17
C GLY A 79 1.36 7.55 13.89
N GLU A 80 1.88 6.80 14.86
CA GLU A 80 1.96 5.35 14.72
C GLU A 80 0.56 4.73 14.86
N GLY A 81 -0.22 5.09 15.87
CA GLY A 81 -1.46 4.38 16.19
C GLY A 81 -1.20 2.98 16.76
N SER A 82 -2.25 2.30 17.21
CA SER A 82 -2.13 0.98 17.85
C SER A 82 -1.83 -0.14 16.83
N ALA A 83 -0.88 -1.02 17.18
CA ALA A 83 -0.60 -2.25 16.42
C ALA A 83 -1.46 -3.43 16.85
N GLU A 84 -2.26 -3.26 17.91
CA GLU A 84 -3.07 -4.32 18.46
C GLU A 84 -4.19 -4.72 17.49
N GLY A 85 -4.38 -6.03 17.29
CA GLY A 85 -5.40 -6.56 16.40
C GLY A 85 -5.12 -6.41 14.90
N VAL A 86 -3.89 -6.07 14.51
CA VAL A 86 -3.46 -6.03 13.10
C VAL A 86 -2.89 -7.39 12.69
N ASP A 87 -3.39 -7.96 11.59
CA ASP A 87 -2.87 -9.24 11.08
C ASP A 87 -1.51 -9.09 10.40
N CYS A 88 -1.32 -8.00 9.66
CA CYS A 88 -0.07 -7.71 8.94
C CYS A 88 0.25 -6.21 8.95
N GLU A 89 1.51 -5.86 9.17
CA GLU A 89 2.03 -4.49 9.02
C GLU A 89 3.11 -4.45 7.92
N LEU A 90 2.98 -3.48 7.01
CA LEU A 90 4.04 -3.03 6.11
C LEU A 90 4.54 -1.66 6.59
N SER A 91 5.85 -1.52 6.79
CA SER A 91 6.46 -0.26 7.22
C SER A 91 7.74 0.07 6.45
N GLY A 92 8.01 1.35 6.26
CA GLY A 92 9.12 1.84 5.44
C GLY A 92 8.99 3.33 5.14
N THR A 93 9.79 3.84 4.22
CA THR A 93 9.60 5.19 3.68
C THR A 93 8.27 5.26 2.92
N ALA A 94 7.67 6.45 2.85
CA ALA A 94 6.44 6.66 2.10
C ALA A 94 6.61 6.23 0.64
N GLU A 95 7.75 6.55 0.01
CA GLU A 95 8.09 6.12 -1.36
C GLU A 95 8.13 4.58 -1.49
N GLY A 96 8.86 3.90 -0.61
CA GLY A 96 8.99 2.45 -0.67
C GLY A 96 7.64 1.75 -0.49
N LEU A 97 6.81 2.23 0.43
CA LEU A 97 5.45 1.73 0.64
C LEU A 97 4.55 2.02 -0.56
N TYR A 98 4.60 3.23 -1.10
CA TYR A 98 3.85 3.62 -2.29
C TYR A 98 4.17 2.69 -3.46
N LEU A 99 5.44 2.54 -3.80
CA LEU A 99 5.86 1.70 -4.92
C LEU A 99 5.56 0.21 -4.68
N ALA A 100 5.71 -0.29 -3.46
CA ALA A 100 5.36 -1.67 -3.13
C ALA A 100 3.84 -1.92 -3.21
N LEU A 101 3.02 -1.02 -2.67
CA LEU A 101 1.55 -1.17 -2.69
C LEU A 101 0.99 -1.08 -4.12
N TRP A 102 1.61 -0.29 -4.98
CA TRP A 102 1.29 -0.23 -6.41
C TRP A 102 1.91 -1.41 -7.21
N ASN A 103 2.59 -2.38 -6.60
CA ASN A 103 3.27 -3.50 -7.29
C ASN A 103 4.43 -3.09 -8.23
N ARG A 104 5.10 -1.98 -7.96
CA ARG A 104 6.28 -1.51 -8.70
C ARG A 104 7.60 -1.82 -8.00
N LEU A 105 7.56 -2.17 -6.71
CA LEU A 105 8.68 -2.74 -5.97
C LEU A 105 8.28 -4.04 -5.27
N PRO A 106 9.22 -4.98 -5.05
CA PRO A 106 8.93 -6.19 -4.29
C PRO A 106 8.65 -5.86 -2.81
N LEU A 107 7.90 -6.72 -2.11
CA LEU A 107 7.65 -6.58 -0.67
C LEU A 107 8.93 -6.53 0.18
N THR A 108 10.06 -7.02 -0.35
CA THR A 108 11.37 -6.91 0.31
C THR A 108 11.92 -5.49 0.36
N ALA A 109 11.34 -4.55 -0.39
CA ALA A 109 11.67 -3.12 -0.30
C ALA A 109 11.10 -2.46 0.96
N VAL A 110 10.21 -3.14 1.70
CA VAL A 110 9.60 -2.66 2.94
C VAL A 110 9.73 -3.71 4.04
N THR A 111 9.57 -3.28 5.29
CA THR A 111 9.54 -4.18 6.43
C THR A 111 8.14 -4.76 6.59
N LEU A 112 8.04 -6.09 6.55
CA LEU A 112 6.80 -6.83 6.79
C LEU A 112 6.83 -7.49 8.17
N ARG A 113 5.77 -7.29 8.97
CA ARG A 113 5.52 -7.99 10.24
C ARG A 113 4.13 -8.63 10.24
N GLY A 114 3.97 -9.76 10.95
CA GLY A 114 2.71 -10.48 11.04
C GLY A 114 2.52 -11.52 9.92
N ASP A 115 1.27 -11.73 9.52
CA ASP A 115 0.87 -12.75 8.54
C ASP A 115 1.22 -12.33 7.11
N ARG A 116 2.21 -13.03 6.53
CA ARG A 116 2.66 -12.83 5.14
C ARG A 116 1.56 -13.13 4.12
N ALA A 117 0.55 -13.95 4.45
CA ALA A 117 -0.55 -14.24 3.54
C ALA A 117 -1.37 -12.98 3.23
N VAL A 118 -1.50 -12.04 4.17
CA VAL A 118 -2.21 -10.78 3.95
C VAL A 118 -1.45 -9.86 2.99
N ALA A 119 -0.12 -9.77 3.13
CA ALA A 119 0.70 -9.01 2.20
C ALA A 119 0.71 -9.61 0.79
N ARG A 120 0.70 -10.96 0.66
CA ARG A 120 0.57 -11.63 -0.63
C ARG A 120 -0.80 -11.43 -1.26
N LEU A 121 -1.86 -11.50 -0.46
CA LEU A 121 -3.21 -11.21 -0.92
C LEU A 121 -3.28 -9.82 -1.55
N TRP A 122 -2.60 -8.83 -0.95
CA TRP A 122 -2.45 -7.52 -1.56
C TRP A 122 -1.76 -7.62 -2.91
N THR A 123 -0.50 -8.10 -2.97
CA THR A 123 0.29 -8.09 -4.22
C THR A 123 -0.39 -8.85 -5.36
N ASP A 124 -1.07 -9.95 -5.07
CA ASP A 124 -1.69 -10.81 -6.08
C ASP A 124 -2.98 -10.20 -6.67
N ASN A 125 -3.62 -9.26 -5.96
CA ASN A 125 -4.96 -8.75 -6.29
C ASN A 125 -5.07 -7.22 -6.39
N SER A 126 -4.02 -6.47 -6.02
CA SER A 126 -4.04 -5.00 -5.99
C SER A 126 -3.57 -4.34 -7.28
N ALA A 127 -3.20 -5.11 -8.30
CA ALA A 127 -2.76 -4.56 -9.58
C ALA A 127 -3.81 -3.62 -10.17
N VAL A 128 -3.46 -2.34 -10.28
CA VAL A 128 -4.22 -1.32 -11.00
C VAL A 128 -3.64 -1.23 -12.40
N THR A 129 -4.45 -1.63 -13.39
CA THR A 129 -4.19 -1.50 -14.83
C THR A 129 -4.90 -0.29 -15.40
#